data_AF-A0A1Q7CWF2-F1
#
_entry.id   AF-A0A1Q7CWF2-F1
#
_cell.length_a   1.000
_cell.length_b   1.000
_cell.length_c   1.000
_cell.angle_alpha   90.00
_cell.angle_beta   90.00
_cell.angle_gamma   90.00
#
_symmetry.space_group_name_H-M   'P 1'
#
loop_
_entity.id
_entity.type
_entity.pdbx_description
1 polymer ?
#
loop_
_entity_poly.entity_id
_entity_poly.type
_entity_poly.pdbx_seq_one_letter_code
_entity_poly.pdbx_strand_id
1 'polypeptide(L)'
;MHRLALSPACWGVSEDTEWGHQIDAERVLSEAVAVGEGAITAGPPRFLPDRSDQAKSLLRRHHVQVVAGQVHAILHHHAIRGPELAHIDGHAHWLAAIGADTLVLSAIPEG
;
A
#
# COMPACT_ATOMS: atom_id res chain seq x y z
N MET A 1 -2.93 -18.39 -1.91
CA MET A 1 -2.11 -17.53 -2.80
C MET A 1 -3.05 -16.93 -3.83
N HIS A 2 -3.22 -15.61 -3.83
CA HIS A 2 -3.99 -14.92 -4.88
C HIS A 2 -3.13 -14.82 -6.14
N ARG A 3 -3.73 -15.09 -7.31
CA ARG A 3 -3.01 -15.02 -8.59
C ARG A 3 -3.11 -13.63 -9.22
N LEU A 4 -4.08 -12.83 -8.77
CA LEU A 4 -4.40 -11.49 -9.24
C LEU A 4 -4.67 -10.58 -8.05
N ALA A 5 -4.40 -9.29 -8.21
CA ALA A 5 -4.76 -8.25 -7.27
C ALA A 5 -4.94 -6.93 -8.02
N LEU A 6 -5.91 -6.10 -7.60
CA LEU A 6 -6.11 -4.78 -8.18
C LEU A 6 -5.25 -3.74 -7.46
N SER A 7 -4.76 -2.76 -8.22
CA SER A 7 -4.09 -1.60 -7.65
C SER A 7 -5.11 -0.48 -7.43
N PRO A 8 -5.12 0.21 -6.27
CA PRO A 8 -5.90 1.43 -6.07
C PRO A 8 -5.67 2.49 -7.15
N ALA A 9 -4.52 2.46 -7.84
CA ALA A 9 -4.24 3.33 -8.99
C ALA A 9 -5.28 3.19 -10.12
N CYS A 10 -5.97 2.05 -10.25
CA CYS A 10 -7.07 1.86 -11.21
C CYS A 10 -8.26 2.80 -10.95
N TRP A 11 -8.40 3.33 -9.73
CA TRP A 11 -9.39 4.33 -9.33
C TRP A 11 -8.83 5.76 -9.31
N GLY A 12 -7.59 5.95 -9.75
CA GLY A 12 -6.93 7.25 -9.69
C GLY A 12 -6.44 7.62 -8.29
N VAL A 13 -6.16 6.64 -7.42
CA VAL A 13 -5.43 6.90 -6.17
C VAL A 13 -3.94 7.04 -6.49
N SER A 14 -3.32 8.14 -6.06
CA SER A 14 -1.93 8.49 -6.40
C SER A 14 -1.19 9.12 -5.21
N GLU A 15 0.12 8.95 -5.17
CA GLU A 15 1.01 9.66 -4.24
C GLU A 15 1.27 11.13 -4.66
N ASP A 16 1.04 11.44 -5.93
CA ASP A 16 1.21 12.78 -6.49
C ASP A 16 0.12 13.73 -5.94
N THR A 17 0.56 14.79 -5.26
CA THR A 17 -0.31 15.80 -4.68
C THR A 17 -1.06 16.64 -5.72
N GLU A 18 -0.57 16.71 -6.96
CA GLU A 18 -1.20 17.43 -8.07
C GLU A 18 -2.16 16.55 -8.89
N TRP A 19 -2.27 15.25 -8.58
CA TRP A 19 -3.13 14.31 -9.29
C TRP A 19 -4.62 14.69 -9.25
N GLY A 20 -5.03 15.44 -8.23
CA GLY A 20 -6.39 15.92 -8.04
C GLY A 20 -7.18 15.08 -7.04
N HIS A 21 -8.45 14.83 -7.33
CA HIS A 21 -9.37 14.18 -6.41
C HIS A 21 -8.97 12.72 -6.12
N GLN A 22 -8.71 12.42 -4.84
CA GLN A 22 -8.42 11.07 -4.38
C GLN A 22 -9.72 10.35 -4.02
N ILE A 23 -9.96 9.19 -4.64
CA ILE A 23 -11.10 8.34 -4.32
C ILE A 23 -10.89 7.69 -2.94
N ASP A 24 -11.95 7.71 -2.12
CA ASP A 24 -11.93 7.14 -0.77
C ASP A 24 -11.71 5.62 -0.76
N ALA A 25 -11.00 5.14 0.27
CA ALA A 25 -10.67 3.73 0.42
C ALA A 25 -11.90 2.82 0.52
N GLU A 26 -12.96 3.20 1.24
CA GLU A 26 -14.17 2.38 1.35
C GLU A 26 -14.82 2.16 -0.02
N ARG A 27 -14.78 3.18 -0.88
CA ARG A 27 -15.27 3.08 -2.26
C ARG A 27 -14.40 2.15 -3.10
N VAL A 28 -13.08 2.31 -3.07
CA VAL A 28 -12.15 1.41 -3.81
C VAL A 28 -12.34 -0.05 -3.38
N LEU A 29 -12.39 -0.31 -2.06
CA LEU A 29 -12.54 -1.66 -1.53
C LEU A 29 -13.89 -2.28 -1.89
N SER A 30 -14.97 -1.51 -1.83
CA SER A 30 -16.30 -1.96 -2.24
C SER A 30 -16.36 -2.29 -3.74
N GLU A 31 -15.79 -1.43 -4.59
CA GLU A 31 -15.80 -1.63 -6.04
C GLU A 31 -14.90 -2.79 -6.48
N ALA A 32 -13.75 -3.01 -5.83
CA ALA A 32 -12.89 -4.17 -6.10
C ALA A 32 -13.64 -5.50 -5.91
N VAL A 33 -14.38 -5.61 -4.80
CA VAL A 33 -15.20 -6.80 -4.51
C VAL A 33 -16.37 -6.91 -5.48
N ALA A 34 -16.99 -5.80 -5.87
CA ALA A 34 -18.09 -5.78 -6.82
C ALA A 34 -17.68 -6.32 -8.21
N VAL A 35 -16.42 -6.14 -8.61
CA VAL A 35 -15.87 -6.73 -9.85
C VAL A 35 -15.32 -8.14 -9.67
N GLY A 36 -15.49 -8.72 -8.48
CA GLY A 36 -15.12 -10.10 -8.16
C GLY A 36 -13.67 -10.30 -7.71
N GLU A 37 -12.93 -9.23 -7.41
CA GLU A 37 -11.56 -9.33 -6.90
C GLU A 37 -11.47 -8.96 -5.42
N GLY A 38 -11.05 -9.92 -4.61
CA GLY A 38 -10.88 -9.77 -3.17
C GLY A 38 -9.46 -9.40 -2.74
N ALA A 39 -8.52 -9.31 -3.67
CA ALA A 39 -7.14 -8.95 -3.39
C ALA A 39 -6.74 -7.59 -3.98
N ILE A 40 -6.04 -6.77 -3.19
CA ILE A 40 -5.50 -5.48 -3.62
C ILE A 40 -4.03 -5.31 -3.25
N THR A 41 -3.37 -4.31 -3.86
CA THR A 41 -2.15 -3.72 -3.30
C THR A 41 -2.47 -2.62 -2.29
N ALA A 42 -1.53 -2.32 -1.39
CA ALA A 42 -1.73 -1.38 -0.28
C ALA A 42 -1.97 0.07 -0.69
N GLY A 43 -1.67 0.45 -1.94
CA GLY A 43 -1.75 1.83 -2.41
C GLY A 43 -0.67 2.76 -1.81
N PRO A 44 -0.75 4.07 -2.12
CA PRO A 44 0.19 5.06 -1.60
C PRO A 44 -0.08 5.39 -0.13
N PRO A 45 0.84 6.10 0.55
CA PRO A 45 0.64 6.57 1.92
C PRO A 45 -0.69 7.31 2.10
N ARG A 46 -1.36 7.07 3.24
CA ARG A 46 -2.70 7.59 3.63
C ARG A 46 -3.90 7.02 2.87
N PHE A 47 -3.72 6.16 1.87
CA PHE A 47 -4.85 5.45 1.27
C PHE A 47 -5.50 4.49 2.28
N LEU A 48 -4.69 3.64 2.92
CA LEU A 48 -5.11 2.84 4.08
C LEU A 48 -4.69 3.53 5.39
N PRO A 49 -5.39 3.28 6.51
CA PRO A 49 -4.99 3.80 7.82
C PRO A 49 -3.58 3.34 8.24
N ASP A 50 -2.76 4.26 8.73
CA ASP A 50 -1.40 3.95 9.23
C ASP A 50 -1.42 2.99 10.42
N ARG A 51 -2.50 3.02 11.20
CA ARG A 51 -2.71 2.07 12.29
C ARG A 51 -3.20 0.73 11.74
N SER A 52 -2.39 -0.31 11.89
CA SER A 52 -2.67 -1.64 11.32
C SER A 52 -3.96 -2.28 11.86
N ASP A 53 -4.37 -1.99 13.10
CA ASP A 53 -5.65 -2.44 13.66
C ASP A 53 -6.86 -1.80 12.94
N GLN A 54 -6.76 -0.52 12.61
CA GLN A 54 -7.78 0.19 11.83
C GLN A 54 -7.82 -0.29 10.38
N ALA A 55 -6.65 -0.43 9.75
CA ALA A 55 -6.55 -0.98 8.38
C ALA A 55 -7.14 -2.39 8.30
N LYS A 56 -6.79 -3.29 9.22
CA LYS A 56 -7.40 -4.63 9.32
C LYS A 56 -8.92 -4.57 9.47
N SER A 57 -9.41 -3.67 10.31
CA SER A 57 -10.84 -3.52 10.53
C SER A 57 -11.55 -3.11 9.25
N LEU A 58 -10.98 -2.14 8.52
CA LEU A 58 -11.49 -1.68 7.23
C LEU A 58 -11.48 -2.82 6.19
N LEU A 59 -10.33 -3.46 5.98
CA LEU A 59 -10.17 -4.58 5.04
C LEU A 59 -11.17 -5.73 5.33
N ARG A 60 -11.32 -6.09 6.60
CA ARG A 60 -12.27 -7.14 7.03
C ARG A 60 -13.73 -6.75 6.75
N ARG A 61 -14.13 -5.49 6.95
CA ARG A 61 -15.51 -5.02 6.66
C ARG A 61 -15.85 -5.18 5.18
N HIS A 62 -14.88 -4.99 4.30
CA HIS A 62 -15.07 -5.12 2.86
C HIS A 62 -14.73 -6.52 2.32
N HIS A 63 -14.30 -7.48 3.14
CA HIS A 63 -13.84 -8.80 2.68
C HIS A 63 -12.68 -8.73 1.66
N VAL A 64 -11.77 -7.77 1.83
CA VAL A 64 -10.59 -7.57 0.97
C VAL A 64 -9.31 -7.96 1.72
N GLN A 65 -8.35 -8.53 1.01
CA GLN A 65 -7.00 -8.82 1.47
C GLN A 65 -5.98 -7.93 0.75
N VAL A 66 -5.02 -7.37 1.48
CA VAL A 66 -3.83 -6.77 0.87
C VAL A 66 -2.79 -7.86 0.65
N VAL A 67 -2.29 -8.00 -0.57
CA VAL A 67 -1.28 -9.02 -0.91
C VAL A 67 0.12 -8.45 -1.05
N ALA A 68 0.24 -7.18 -1.42
CA ALA A 68 1.52 -6.51 -1.58
C ALA A 68 1.44 -5.01 -1.28
N GLY A 69 2.56 -4.40 -0.93
CA GLY A 69 2.72 -2.95 -0.83
C GLY A 69 4.01 -2.47 -1.45
N GLN A 70 4.08 -1.19 -1.78
CA GLN A 70 5.22 -0.57 -2.47
C GLN A 70 5.95 0.36 -1.50
N VAL A 71 7.28 0.34 -1.55
CA VAL A 71 8.11 1.30 -0.82
C VAL A 71 9.22 1.83 -1.73
N HIS A 72 9.49 3.12 -1.63
CA HIS A 72 10.56 3.80 -2.35
C HIS A 72 11.67 4.14 -1.36
N ALA A 73 12.94 3.94 -1.75
CA ALA A 73 14.07 4.25 -0.89
C ALA A 73 15.34 4.67 -1.64
N ILE A 74 16.13 5.55 -1.02
CA ILE A 74 17.44 5.99 -1.50
C ILE A 74 18.53 5.11 -0.89
N LEU A 75 19.00 4.10 -1.61
CA LEU A 75 19.94 3.10 -1.07
C LEU A 75 21.42 3.41 -1.31
N HIS A 76 21.71 4.34 -2.22
CA HIS A 76 23.07 4.62 -2.68
C HIS A 76 23.81 5.66 -1.80
N HIS A 77 23.10 6.49 -1.02
CA HIS A 77 23.71 7.52 -0.20
C HIS A 77 23.98 7.04 1.23
N HIS A 78 25.27 6.90 1.60
CA HIS A 78 25.66 6.27 2.86
C HIS A 78 25.15 7.01 4.11
N ALA A 79 25.07 8.34 4.07
CA ALA A 79 24.66 9.13 5.24
C ALA A 79 23.19 8.93 5.65
N ILE A 80 22.31 8.53 4.71
CA ILE A 80 20.88 8.36 4.95
C ILE A 80 20.42 6.89 4.86
N ARG A 81 21.33 5.96 4.52
CA ARG A 81 21.01 4.54 4.39
C ARG A 81 20.36 3.94 5.64
N GLY A 82 20.81 4.32 6.83
CA GLY A 82 20.22 3.84 8.09
C GLY A 82 18.73 4.18 8.23
N PRO A 83 18.37 5.48 8.17
CA PRO A 83 16.98 5.93 8.10
C PRO A 83 16.14 5.26 6.99
N GLU A 84 16.70 5.09 5.79
CA GLU A 84 16.02 4.46 4.64
C GLU A 84 15.69 2.99 4.91
N LEU A 85 16.62 2.23 5.49
CA LEU A 85 16.38 0.85 5.91
C LEU A 85 15.32 0.76 7.01
N ALA A 86 15.34 1.69 7.97
CA ALA A 86 14.32 1.74 9.02
C ALA A 86 12.92 2.05 8.47
N HIS A 87 12.83 2.89 7.42
CA HIS A 87 11.57 3.15 6.70
C HIS A 87 11.05 1.89 6.00
N ILE A 88 11.92 1.16 5.31
CA ILE A 88 11.60 -0.12 4.67
C ILE A 88 11.09 -1.14 5.70
N ASP A 89 11.81 -1.31 6.81
CA ASP A 89 11.44 -2.24 7.89
C ASP A 89 10.08 -1.87 8.52
N GLY A 90 9.83 -0.58 8.75
CA GLY A 90 8.57 -0.08 9.27
C GLY A 90 7.39 -0.39 8.34
N HIS A 91 7.56 -0.15 7.04
CA HIS A 91 6.53 -0.45 6.04
C HIS A 91 6.31 -1.96 5.90
N ALA A 92 7.38 -2.76 5.89
CA ALA A 92 7.29 -4.22 5.88
C ALA A 92 6.54 -4.76 7.10
N HIS A 93 6.79 -4.21 8.30
CA HIS A 93 6.08 -4.60 9.52
C HIS A 93 4.59 -4.25 9.45
N TRP A 94 4.25 -3.08 8.89
CA TRP A 94 2.85 -2.68 8.70
C TRP A 94 2.13 -3.59 7.68
N LEU A 95 2.77 -3.92 6.55
CA LEU A 95 2.25 -4.85 5.55
C LEU A 95 2.03 -6.25 6.13
N ALA A 96 3.02 -6.79 6.82
CA ALA A 96 2.93 -8.08 7.49
C ALA A 96 1.81 -8.06 8.55
N ALA A 97 1.68 -6.96 9.28
CA ALA A 97 0.61 -6.81 10.25
C ALA A 97 -0.75 -6.98 9.56
N ILE A 98 -1.03 -6.28 8.45
CA ILE A 98 -2.32 -6.35 7.75
C ILE A 98 -2.53 -7.61 6.87
N GLY A 99 -1.56 -8.53 6.85
CA GLY A 99 -1.68 -9.83 6.19
C GLY A 99 -1.09 -9.91 4.78
N ALA A 100 -0.37 -8.87 4.34
CA ALA A 100 0.41 -8.93 3.11
C ALA A 100 1.70 -9.73 3.30
N ASP A 101 2.12 -10.46 2.28
CA ASP A 101 3.33 -11.29 2.30
C ASP A 101 4.45 -10.75 1.41
N THR A 102 4.16 -9.73 0.60
CA THR A 102 5.07 -9.20 -0.40
C THR A 102 5.31 -7.70 -0.22
N LEU A 103 6.58 -7.31 -0.16
CA LEU A 103 7.02 -5.92 -0.27
C LEU A 103 7.67 -5.71 -1.64
N VAL A 104 7.20 -4.71 -2.39
CA VAL A 104 7.80 -4.29 -3.66
C VAL A 104 8.66 -3.05 -3.41
N LEU A 105 9.97 -3.23 -3.40
CA LEU A 105 10.95 -2.17 -3.17
C LEU A 105 11.41 -1.56 -4.50
N SER A 106 11.35 -0.23 -4.58
CA SER A 106 11.91 0.55 -5.68
C SER A 106 13.07 1.41 -5.17
N ALA A 107 14.28 1.16 -5.66
CA ALA A 107 15.41 2.06 -5.42
C ALA A 107 15.27 3.30 -6.32
N ILE A 108 15.22 4.48 -5.70
CA ILE A 108 15.03 5.76 -6.40
C ILE A 108 16.30 6.61 -6.38
N PRO A 109 16.49 7.51 -7.38
CA PRO A 109 17.48 8.58 -7.27
C PRO A 109 17.09 9.52 -6.12
N GLU A 110 18.01 10.41 -5.75
CA GLU A 110 17.68 11.52 -4.84
C GLU A 110 16.49 12.31 -5.42
N GLY A 111 15.57 12.73 -4.54
CA GLY A 111 14.35 13.45 -4.89
C GLY A 111 14.56 14.94 -5.16
#